data_AF-A0A9D2WRN3-F1
#
_entry.id   AF-A0A9D2WRN3-F1
#
_cell.length_a   1.000
_cell.length_b   1.000
_cell.length_c   1.000
_cell.angle_alpha   90.00
_cell.angle_beta   90.00
_cell.angle_gamma   90.00
#
_symmetry.space_group_name_H-M   'P 1'
#
loop_
_entity.id
_entity.type
_entity.pdbx_description
1 polymer ?
#
loop_
_entity_poly.entity_id
_entity_poly.type
_entity_poly.pdbx_seq_one_letter_code
_entity_poly.pdbx_strand_id
1 'polypeptide(L)'
;MAGRGRPPKPTVLKVLEGNPGKRPLNQNEPKPEKKAPNCPSWLLPDAKKEWRRLSKELEAMGLLTRIDMAAFAGYCQAYARWKEAEEFISKHGSILKTASGYIQQIPQVSIAQQNLKQMRNFCSELGLTPSARSRLNITNAGGVIEGDAMASLLEEIPNAEDFMVMAEDD
;
A
#
# COMPACT_ATOMS: atom_id res chain seq x y z
N MET A 1 -0.72 18.94 22.53
CA MET A 1 -0.40 19.96 21.52
C MET A 1 -0.26 19.28 20.17
N ALA A 2 -1.30 19.29 19.33
CA ALA A 2 -1.24 18.68 18.00
C ALA A 2 -0.45 19.59 17.05
N GLY A 3 0.67 19.09 16.51
CA GLY A 3 1.49 19.83 15.55
C GLY A 3 0.70 20.10 14.28
N ARG A 4 0.28 21.36 14.09
CA ARG A 4 -0.23 21.90 12.82
C ARG A 4 0.93 22.00 11.83
N GLY A 5 1.27 20.88 11.20
CA GLY A 5 2.26 20.82 10.14
C GLY A 5 1.96 19.68 9.19
N ARG A 6 2.33 19.83 7.91
CA ARG A 6 2.28 18.72 6.95
C ARG A 6 3.08 17.54 7.54
N PRO A 7 2.56 16.30 7.48
CA PRO A 7 3.28 15.15 8.00
C PRO A 7 4.70 15.11 7.41
N PRO A 8 5.71 14.78 8.22
CA PRO A 8 7.09 14.77 7.78
C PRO A 8 7.24 13.82 6.60
N LYS A 9 7.94 14.25 5.55
CA LYS A 9 8.29 13.36 4.43
C LYS A 9 9.14 12.19 4.97
N PRO A 10 8.84 10.94 4.61
CA PRO A 10 9.67 9.76 4.91
C PRO A 10 11.13 9.96 4.51
N THR A 11 12.05 9.30 5.21
CA THR A 11 13.49 9.47 4.99
C THR A 11 13.90 9.07 3.58
N VAL A 12 13.29 8.01 3.03
CA VAL A 12 13.52 7.56 1.65
C VAL A 12 13.25 8.66 0.62
N LEU A 13 12.14 9.41 0.78
CA LEU A 13 11.83 10.52 -0.12
C LEU A 13 12.80 11.69 0.04
N LYS A 14 13.26 11.97 1.25
CA LYS A 14 14.28 13.01 1.49
C LYS A 14 15.62 12.64 0.86
N VAL A 15 16.01 11.36 0.90
CA VAL A 15 17.24 10.89 0.24
C VAL A 15 17.13 11.03 -1.27
N LEU A 16 16.03 10.57 -1.87
CA LEU A 16 15.79 10.69 -3.33
C LEU A 16 15.78 12.14 -3.82
N GLU A 17 15.24 13.07 -3.02
CA GLU A 17 15.24 14.50 -3.33
C GLU A 17 16.59 15.20 -3.06
N GLY A 18 17.64 14.46 -2.66
CA GLY A 18 18.95 15.03 -2.35
C GLY A 18 19.01 15.81 -1.03
N ASN A 19 18.07 15.54 -0.12
CA ASN A 19 17.87 16.21 1.17
C ASN A 19 17.85 17.75 1.04
N PRO A 20 16.83 18.34 0.39
CA PRO A 20 16.79 19.79 0.11
C PRO A 20 16.89 20.67 1.37
N GLY A 21 16.42 20.16 2.51
CA GLY A 21 16.46 20.85 3.79
C GLY A 21 17.80 20.77 4.52
N LYS A 22 18.76 19.97 4.05
CA LYS A 22 20.08 19.70 4.66
C LYS A 22 20.05 19.30 6.15
N ARG A 23 18.89 18.93 6.68
CA ARG A 23 18.74 18.49 8.07
C ARG A 23 19.22 17.03 8.18
N PRO A 24 19.76 16.62 9.35
CA PRO A 24 20.10 15.23 9.59
C PRO A 24 18.89 14.32 9.32
N LEU A 25 19.12 13.23 8.59
CA LEU A 25 18.12 12.24 8.28
C LEU A 25 17.89 11.31 9.49
N ASN A 26 16.66 10.86 9.70
CA ASN A 26 16.36 9.91 10.75
C ASN A 26 16.80 8.51 10.30
N GLN A 27 17.96 8.07 10.78
CA GLN A 27 18.49 6.73 10.47
C GLN A 27 17.75 5.61 11.21
N ASN A 28 17.01 5.95 12.27
CA ASN A 28 16.28 5.01 13.13
C ASN A 28 14.80 4.90 12.73
N GLU A 29 14.45 5.17 11.48
CA GLU A 29 13.09 4.94 10.99
C GLU A 29 12.80 3.42 10.99
N PRO A 30 11.73 2.95 11.68
CA PRO A 30 11.41 1.54 11.71
C PRO A 30 11.17 1.02 10.29
N LYS A 31 11.83 -0.09 9.95
CA LYS A 31 11.64 -0.82 8.69
C LYS A 31 10.94 -2.13 9.02
N PRO A 32 9.60 -2.20 8.95
CA PRO A 32 8.90 -3.43 9.24
C PRO A 32 9.31 -4.52 8.25
N GLU A 33 9.38 -5.77 8.71
CA GLU A 33 9.57 -6.91 7.83
C GLU A 33 8.41 -6.98 6.83
N LYS A 34 8.76 -7.08 5.55
CA LYS A 34 7.82 -7.21 4.42
C LYS A 34 7.25 -8.63 4.36
N LYS A 35 6.49 -9.00 5.40
CA LYS A 35 5.84 -10.30 5.53
C LYS A 35 4.37 -10.09 5.84
N ALA A 36 3.51 -10.81 5.12
CA ALA A 36 2.08 -10.75 5.39
C ALA A 36 1.76 -11.25 6.80
N PRO A 37 0.88 -10.58 7.54
CA PRO A 37 0.36 -11.11 8.80
C PRO A 37 -0.52 -12.33 8.55
N ASN A 38 -0.63 -13.18 9.58
CA ASN A 38 -1.56 -14.30 9.55
C ASN A 38 -3.01 -13.80 9.54
N CYS A 39 -3.86 -14.49 8.79
CA CYS A 39 -5.29 -14.18 8.71
C CYS A 39 -5.96 -14.32 10.10
N PRO A 40 -6.59 -13.27 10.64
CA PRO A 40 -7.24 -13.35 11.94
C PRO A 40 -8.43 -14.33 11.95
N SER A 41 -8.54 -15.11 13.02
CA SER A 41 -9.57 -16.15 13.16
C SER A 41 -11.00 -15.59 13.24
N TRP A 42 -11.16 -14.36 13.74
CA TRP A 42 -12.43 -13.67 13.94
C TRP A 42 -13.04 -13.04 12.68
N LEU A 43 -12.35 -13.10 11.53
CA LEU A 43 -12.89 -12.59 10.27
C LEU A 43 -14.08 -13.41 9.77
N LEU A 44 -15.04 -12.72 9.14
CA LEU A 44 -16.15 -13.39 8.43
C LEU A 44 -15.64 -14.33 7.33
N PRO A 45 -16.40 -15.38 6.96
CA PRO A 45 -15.99 -16.34 5.94
C PRO A 45 -15.60 -15.68 4.61
N ASP A 46 -16.38 -14.72 4.12
CA ASP A 46 -16.08 -13.99 2.89
C ASP A 46 -14.92 -13.00 3.07
N ALA A 47 -14.72 -12.45 4.28
CA ALA A 47 -13.55 -11.64 4.58
C ALA A 47 -12.27 -12.49 4.54
N LYS A 48 -12.30 -13.73 5.03
CA LYS A 48 -11.17 -14.67 4.95
C LYS A 48 -10.85 -15.08 3.51
N LYS A 49 -11.85 -15.15 2.63
CA LYS A 49 -11.62 -15.40 1.19
C LYS A 49 -10.92 -14.21 0.55
N GLU A 50 -11.40 -13.01 0.85
CA GLU A 50 -10.80 -11.77 0.33
C GLU A 50 -9.36 -11.57 0.84
N TRP A 51 -9.12 -11.87 2.12
CA TRP A 51 -7.79 -11.89 2.70
C TRP A 51 -6.86 -12.79 1.89
N ARG A 52 -7.27 -14.04 1.64
CA ARG A 52 -6.46 -15.01 0.88
C ARG A 52 -6.21 -14.60 -0.56
N ARG A 53 -7.15 -13.89 -1.17
CA ARG A 53 -7.05 -13.38 -2.54
C ARG A 53 -5.99 -12.28 -2.64
N LEU A 54 -6.07 -11.28 -1.76
CA LEU A 54 -5.20 -10.09 -1.85
C LEU A 54 -3.88 -10.22 -1.09
N SER A 55 -3.82 -10.98 0.01
CA SER A 55 -2.61 -11.01 0.85
C SER A 55 -1.37 -11.46 0.10
N LYS A 56 -1.52 -12.46 -0.79
CA LYS A 56 -0.41 -13.00 -1.59
C LYS A 56 0.14 -11.99 -2.59
N GLU A 57 -0.76 -11.28 -3.28
CA GLU A 57 -0.35 -10.25 -4.24
C GLU A 57 0.32 -9.06 -3.53
N LEU A 58 -0.22 -8.65 -2.38
CA LEU A 58 0.33 -7.54 -1.60
C LEU A 58 1.67 -7.89 -0.94
N GLU A 59 1.84 -9.13 -0.50
CA GLU A 59 3.11 -9.64 0.00
C GLU A 59 4.18 -9.68 -1.10
N ALA A 60 3.83 -10.18 -2.30
CA ALA A 60 4.74 -10.22 -3.44
C ALA A 60 5.20 -8.82 -3.88
N MET A 61 4.34 -7.81 -3.74
CA MET A 61 4.69 -6.41 -4.00
C MET A 61 5.38 -5.71 -2.81
N GLY A 62 5.55 -6.39 -1.67
CA GLY A 62 6.12 -5.82 -0.44
C GLY A 62 5.29 -4.70 0.17
N LEU A 63 3.97 -4.68 -0.10
CA LEU A 63 3.02 -3.66 0.37
C LEU A 63 2.31 -4.04 1.67
N LEU A 64 2.48 -5.28 2.13
CA LEU A 64 1.89 -5.78 3.36
C LEU A 64 3.01 -6.14 4.35
N THR A 65 2.96 -5.53 5.53
CA THR A 65 3.86 -5.85 6.64
C THR A 65 3.07 -6.38 7.83
N ARG A 66 3.75 -6.94 8.83
CA ARG A 66 3.09 -7.49 10.03
C ARG A 66 2.26 -6.45 10.79
N ILE A 67 2.64 -5.16 10.73
CA ILE A 67 1.93 -4.08 11.43
C ILE A 67 0.63 -3.68 10.75
N ASP A 68 0.45 -4.01 9.45
CA ASP A 68 -0.73 -3.64 8.67
C ASP A 68 -1.92 -4.59 8.89
N MET A 69 -1.76 -5.57 9.79
CA MET A 69 -2.75 -6.62 10.06
C MET A 69 -4.15 -6.07 10.33
N ALA A 70 -4.27 -5.07 11.21
CA ALA A 70 -5.56 -4.51 11.59
C ALA A 70 -6.21 -3.73 10.43
N ALA A 71 -5.42 -2.97 9.67
CA ALA A 71 -5.91 -2.19 8.54
C ALA A 71 -6.41 -3.12 7.42
N PHE A 72 -5.63 -4.14 7.07
CA PHE A 72 -6.03 -5.13 6.07
C PHE A 72 -7.20 -5.99 6.52
N ALA A 73 -7.29 -6.31 7.82
CA ALA A 73 -8.45 -7.00 8.38
C ALA A 73 -9.71 -6.13 8.28
N GLY A 74 -9.60 -4.84 8.59
CA GLY A 74 -10.67 -3.85 8.43
C GLY A 74 -11.19 -3.79 6.99
N TYR A 75 -10.28 -3.76 6.01
CA TYR A 75 -10.64 -3.81 4.59
C TYR A 75 -11.43 -5.09 4.25
N CYS A 76 -10.89 -6.27 4.60
CA CYS A 76 -11.51 -7.55 4.28
C CYS A 76 -12.89 -7.68 4.95
N GLN A 77 -13.01 -7.19 6.18
CA GLN A 77 -14.25 -7.21 6.95
C GLN A 77 -15.32 -6.29 6.35
N ALA A 78 -14.92 -5.10 5.89
CA ALA A 78 -15.80 -4.18 5.17
C ALA A 78 -16.24 -4.76 3.82
N TYR A 79 -15.34 -5.40 3.07
CA TYR A 79 -15.67 -6.10 1.82
C TYR A 79 -16.77 -7.16 2.02
N ALA A 80 -16.63 -8.01 3.05
CA ALA A 80 -17.61 -9.06 3.31
C ALA A 80 -19.00 -8.50 3.61
N ARG A 81 -19.08 -7.45 4.45
CA ARG A 81 -20.34 -6.81 4.82
C ARG A 81 -20.97 -6.03 3.66
N TRP A 82 -20.15 -5.38 2.84
CA TRP A 82 -20.60 -4.72 1.62
C TRP A 82 -21.20 -5.74 0.64
N LYS A 83 -20.48 -6.83 0.37
CA LYS A 83 -20.94 -7.89 -0.53
C LYS A 83 -22.27 -8.49 -0.06
N GLU A 84 -22.40 -8.83 1.22
CA GLU A 84 -23.65 -9.33 1.81
C GLU A 84 -24.81 -8.33 1.63
N ALA A 85 -24.57 -7.05 1.87
CA ALA A 85 -25.57 -6.01 1.71
C ALA A 85 -26.01 -5.82 0.25
N GLU A 86 -25.08 -5.82 -0.71
CA GLU A 86 -25.39 -5.73 -2.15
C GLU A 86 -26.17 -6.95 -2.65
N GLU A 87 -25.81 -8.16 -2.19
CA GLU A 87 -26.56 -9.38 -2.51
C GLU A 87 -28.00 -9.32 -1.96
N PHE A 88 -28.19 -8.76 -0.76
CA PHE A 88 -29.51 -8.55 -0.19
C PHE A 88 -30.33 -7.55 -1.02
N ILE A 89 -29.75 -6.38 -1.35
CA ILE A 89 -30.41 -5.35 -2.16
C ILE A 89 -30.80 -5.89 -3.54
N SER A 90 -29.93 -6.69 -4.16
CA SER A 90 -30.18 -7.29 -5.47
C SER A 90 -31.37 -8.26 -5.44
N LYS A 91 -31.56 -8.99 -4.34
CA LYS A 91 -32.65 -9.97 -4.17
C LYS A 91 -33.97 -9.34 -3.73
N HIS A 92 -33.93 -8.34 -2.87
CA HIS A 92 -35.11 -7.81 -2.18
C HIS A 92 -35.52 -6.40 -2.63
N GLY A 93 -34.71 -5.77 -3.49
CA GLY A 93 -34.85 -4.36 -3.84
C GLY A 93 -34.27 -3.44 -2.76
N SER A 94 -34.31 -2.13 -3.03
CA SER A 94 -33.71 -1.10 -2.18
C SER A 94 -34.71 -0.35 -1.29
N ILE A 95 -36.00 -0.69 -1.40
CA ILE A 95 -37.10 0.00 -0.71
C ILE A 95 -38.04 -0.96 0.02
N LEU A 96 -38.58 -0.48 1.12
CA LEU A 96 -39.52 -1.15 2.00
C LEU A 96 -40.78 -0.27 2.09
N LYS A 97 -41.95 -0.87 1.88
CA LYS A 97 -43.25 -0.25 2.15
C LYS A 97 -43.73 -0.64 3.54
N THR A 98 -43.98 0.35 4.40
CA THR A 98 -44.57 0.11 5.72
C THR A 98 -46.06 -0.21 5.59
N ALA A 99 -46.66 -0.74 6.65
CA ALA A 99 -48.11 -0.99 6.71
C ALA A 99 -48.95 0.29 6.53
N SER A 100 -48.40 1.46 6.86
CA SER A 100 -49.01 2.77 6.64
C SER A 100 -48.90 3.29 5.20
N GLY A 101 -48.25 2.54 4.30
CA GLY A 101 -48.02 2.94 2.91
C GLY A 101 -46.79 3.84 2.68
N TYR A 102 -46.02 4.16 3.72
CA TYR A 102 -44.80 4.95 3.59
C TYR A 102 -43.68 4.13 2.94
N ILE A 103 -42.95 4.73 2.00
CA ILE A 103 -41.81 4.11 1.32
C ILE A 103 -40.53 4.63 1.97
N GLN A 104 -39.72 3.70 2.48
CA GLN A 104 -38.40 4.00 3.01
C GLN A 104 -37.33 3.12 2.38
N GLN A 105 -36.09 3.61 2.41
CA GLN A 105 -34.93 2.82 1.99
C GLN A 105 -34.63 1.73 3.03
N ILE A 106 -34.24 0.54 2.58
CA ILE A 106 -33.82 -0.52 3.50
C ILE A 106 -32.46 -0.21 4.14
N PRO A 107 -32.20 -0.64 5.39
CA PRO A 107 -30.93 -0.39 6.07
C PRO A 107 -29.70 -0.87 5.30
N GLN A 108 -29.83 -1.94 4.53
CA GLN A 108 -28.75 -2.55 3.75
C GLN A 108 -28.13 -1.58 2.75
N VAL A 109 -28.90 -0.62 2.22
CA VAL A 109 -28.33 0.40 1.32
C VAL A 109 -27.34 1.29 2.07
N SER A 110 -27.67 1.72 3.29
CA SER A 110 -26.76 2.51 4.12
C SER A 110 -25.52 1.69 4.52
N ILE A 111 -25.72 0.42 4.89
CA ILE A 111 -24.63 -0.51 5.22
C ILE A 111 -23.68 -0.68 4.03
N ALA A 112 -24.21 -0.90 2.82
CA ALA A 112 -23.42 -1.05 1.61
C ALA A 112 -22.59 0.22 1.34
N GLN A 113 -23.22 1.40 1.35
CA GLN A 113 -22.55 2.68 1.13
C GLN A 113 -21.45 2.95 2.17
N GLN A 114 -21.72 2.69 3.44
CA GLN A 114 -20.76 2.90 4.52
C GLN A 114 -19.55 1.98 4.39
N ASN A 115 -19.76 0.69 4.12
CA ASN A 115 -18.66 -0.26 3.96
C ASN A 115 -17.85 0.03 2.68
N LEU A 116 -18.50 0.43 1.59
CA LEU A 116 -17.79 0.87 0.38
C LEU A 116 -16.90 2.09 0.65
N LYS A 117 -17.37 3.05 1.46
CA LYS A 117 -16.56 4.19 1.89
C LYS A 117 -15.36 3.76 2.74
N GLN A 118 -15.57 2.86 3.70
CA GLN A 118 -14.47 2.31 4.53
C GLN A 118 -13.44 1.59 3.66
N MET A 119 -13.89 0.76 2.71
CA MET A 119 -13.01 0.09 1.76
C MET A 119 -12.18 1.09 0.96
N ARG A 120 -12.78 2.18 0.45
CA ARG A 120 -12.04 3.22 -0.28
C ARG A 120 -10.95 3.88 0.56
N ASN A 121 -11.21 4.11 1.85
CA ASN A 121 -10.22 4.67 2.76
C ASN A 121 -9.05 3.70 2.96
N PHE A 122 -9.32 2.44 3.29
CA PHE A 122 -8.29 1.42 3.42
C PHE A 122 -7.52 1.19 2.11
N CYS A 123 -8.19 1.23 0.96
CA CYS A 123 -7.52 1.13 -0.34
C CYS A 123 -6.51 2.28 -0.59
N SER A 124 -6.79 3.47 -0.07
CA SER A 124 -5.87 4.60 -0.18
C SER A 124 -4.67 4.43 0.75
N GLU A 125 -4.87 3.87 1.95
CA GLU A 125 -3.83 3.65 2.95
C GLU A 125 -2.90 2.48 2.57
N LEU A 126 -3.48 1.36 2.11
CA LEU A 126 -2.76 0.14 1.73
C LEU A 126 -2.15 0.20 0.32
N GLY A 127 -2.29 1.32 -0.40
CA GLY A 127 -1.73 1.42 -1.75
C GLY A 127 -2.47 0.61 -2.82
N LEU A 128 -3.74 0.28 -2.63
CA LEU A 128 -4.52 -0.55 -3.58
C LEU A 128 -5.06 0.24 -4.78
N THR A 129 -5.17 1.58 -4.66
CA THR A 129 -5.65 2.42 -5.77
C THR A 129 -4.52 2.76 -6.74
N PRO A 130 -4.77 2.89 -8.06
CA PRO A 130 -3.74 3.31 -9.02
C PRO A 130 -3.02 4.60 -8.63
N SER A 131 -3.74 5.58 -8.07
CA SER A 131 -3.16 6.85 -7.61
C SER A 131 -2.36 6.71 -6.32
N ALA A 132 -2.68 5.75 -5.44
CA ALA A 132 -1.82 5.42 -4.32
C ALA A 132 -0.58 4.66 -4.77
N ARG A 133 -0.70 3.75 -5.75
CA ARG A 133 0.43 3.05 -6.38
C ARG A 133 1.38 3.97 -7.09
N SER A 134 0.90 5.00 -7.81
CA SER A 134 1.78 5.99 -8.46
C SER A 134 2.61 6.81 -7.47
N ARG A 135 2.23 6.83 -6.18
CA ARG A 135 3.01 7.45 -5.09
C ARG A 135 3.99 6.47 -4.44
N LEU A 136 3.87 5.19 -4.74
CA LEU A 136 4.73 4.12 -4.23
C LEU A 136 5.79 3.83 -5.30
N ASN A 137 6.98 4.40 -5.14
CA ASN A 137 8.16 3.99 -5.90
C ASN A 137 8.61 2.62 -5.36
N ILE A 138 7.95 1.55 -5.80
CA ILE A 138 8.40 0.18 -5.56
C ILE A 138 9.55 -0.07 -6.54
N THR A 139 10.76 0.34 -6.15
CA THR A 139 11.93 -0.34 -6.70
C THR A 139 11.88 -1.75 -6.13
N ASN A 140 11.77 -2.76 -7.00
CA ASN A 140 11.93 -4.16 -6.61
C ASN A 140 13.39 -4.37 -6.17
N ALA A 141 13.76 -3.85 -5.00
CA ALA A 141 15.02 -4.13 -4.34
C ALA A 141 14.87 -5.42 -3.54
N GLY A 142 14.76 -6.53 -4.28
CA GLY A 142 15.29 -7.82 -3.86
C GLY A 142 16.81 -7.92 -4.06
N GLY A 143 17.44 -6.87 -4.60
CA GLY A 143 18.87 -6.67 -4.52
C GLY A 143 19.20 -5.93 -3.22
N VAL A 144 19.93 -6.61 -2.35
CA VAL A 144 20.77 -5.95 -1.35
C VAL A 144 21.60 -4.93 -2.13
N ILE A 145 21.41 -3.62 -1.90
CA ILE A 145 22.41 -2.63 -2.29
C ILE A 145 23.45 -2.64 -1.17
N GLU A 146 24.16 -3.76 -1.07
CA GLU A 146 25.48 -3.81 -0.48
C GLU A 146 26.43 -3.48 -1.62
N GLY A 147 27.21 -2.43 -1.45
CA GLY A 147 28.13 -1.98 -2.48
C GLY A 147 27.54 -0.85 -3.30
N ASP A 148 28.31 0.23 -3.30
CA ASP A 148 28.15 1.43 -4.08
C ASP A 148 28.04 1.09 -5.58
N ALA A 149 26.80 1.03 -6.09
CA ALA A 149 26.53 0.82 -7.51
C ALA A 149 27.19 1.90 -8.39
N MET A 150 27.54 3.07 -7.82
CA MET A 150 28.32 4.09 -8.49
C MET A 150 29.83 3.74 -8.47
N ALA A 151 30.38 3.19 -7.39
CA ALA A 151 31.78 2.75 -7.34
C ALA A 151 32.08 1.64 -8.35
N SER A 152 31.21 0.62 -8.46
CA SER A 152 31.43 -0.45 -9.45
C SER A 152 31.33 0.06 -10.89
N LEU A 153 30.47 1.05 -11.15
CA LEU A 153 30.39 1.71 -12.45
C LEU A 153 31.62 2.58 -12.75
N LEU A 154 32.26 3.15 -11.72
CA LEU A 154 33.47 3.96 -11.83
C LEU A 154 34.74 3.11 -11.95
N GLU A 155 34.76 1.90 -11.40
CA GLU A 155 35.84 0.91 -11.58
C GLU A 155 35.87 0.31 -12.99
N GLU A 156 34.74 0.29 -13.70
CA GLU A 156 34.65 -0.17 -15.10
C GLU A 156 35.04 0.90 -16.12
N ILE A 157 35.26 2.16 -15.70
CA ILE A 157 35.77 3.21 -16.59
C ILE A 157 37.28 3.02 -16.70
N PRO A 158 37.82 2.75 -17.90
CA PRO A 158 39.27 2.68 -18.11
C PRO A 158 39.93 3.97 -17.61
N ASN A 159 41.07 3.83 -16.93
CA ASN A 159 41.78 5.02 -16.46
C ASN A 159 42.24 5.84 -17.67
N ALA A 160 42.37 7.16 -17.50
CA ALA A 160 42.81 8.05 -18.59
C ALA A 160 44.18 7.63 -19.19
N GLU A 161 44.98 6.87 -18.44
CA GLU A 161 46.25 6.31 -18.88
C GLU A 161 46.08 5.14 -19.86
N ASP A 162 44.99 4.36 -19.77
CA ASP A 162 44.70 3.23 -20.67
C ASP A 162 44.29 3.70 -22.07
N PHE A 163 43.75 4.91 -22.18
CA PHE A 163 43.40 5.52 -23.46
C PHE A 163 44.63 6.08 -24.21
N MET A 164 45.76 6.24 -23.50
CA MET A 164 46.97 6.86 -24.05
C MET A 164 47.93 5.83 -24.69
N VAL A 165 47.81 4.54 -24.32
CA VAL A 165 48.66 3.45 -24.85
C VAL A 165 48.22 3.00 -26.27
N MET A 166 47.00 3.33 -26.69
CA MET A 166 46.47 2.97 -28.01
C MET A 166 46.86 3.95 -29.13
N ALA A 167 47.68 4.98 -28.85
CA ALA A 167 48.03 6.03 -29.80
C ALA A 167 49.51 6.02 -30.25
N GLU A 168 50.32 5.03 -29.84
CA GLU A 168 51.74 4.95 -30.21
C GLU A 168 52.13 3.73 -31.07
N ASP A 169 51.18 2.89 -31.51
CA ASP A 169 51.45 1.70 -32.33
C ASP A 169 50.79 1.72 -33.74
N ASP A 170 50.75 2.88 -34.41
CA ASP A 170 50.58 2.98 -35.87
C ASP A 170 51.31 4.21 -36.47
#